data_AF-F0GGF5-F1
#
_entry.id   AF-F0GGF5-F1
#
_cell.length_a   1.000
_cell.length_b   1.000
_cell.length_c   1.000
_cell.angle_alpha   90.00
_cell.angle_beta   90.00
_cell.angle_gamma   90.00
#
_symmetry.space_group_name_H-M   'P 1'
#
loop_
_entity.id
_entity.type
_entity.pdbx_description
1 polymer ?
#
loop_
_entity_poly.entity_id
_entity_poly.type
_entity_poly.pdbx_seq_one_letter_code
_entity_poly.pdbx_strand_id
1 'polypeptide(L)'
;MPACPALFVSAPASGQGKTSVTAGLARLPRRLGRRVRVFKTGPDFLDPMLLERASGAPVHALDLGMVGAAGCRALLADAARDADLILIEG
;
A
#
# COMPACT_ATOMS: atom_id res chain seq x y z
N MET A 1 -20.37 -6.49 -4.31
CA MET A 1 -19.30 -5.49 -4.54
C MET A 1 -18.25 -6.16 -5.40
N PRO A 2 -17.80 -5.59 -6.52
CA PRO A 2 -16.63 -6.14 -7.19
C PRO A 2 -15.47 -6.16 -6.19
N ALA A 3 -14.76 -7.29 -6.12
CA ALA A 3 -13.64 -7.43 -5.18
C ALA A 3 -12.56 -6.40 -5.54
N CYS A 4 -12.14 -5.57 -4.58
CA CYS A 4 -10.96 -4.73 -4.73
C CYS A 4 -9.72 -5.64 -4.66
N PRO A 5 -8.92 -5.79 -5.73
CA PRO A 5 -7.74 -6.62 -5.69
C PRO A 5 -6.69 -6.00 -4.75
N ALA A 6 -6.03 -6.87 -3.97
CA ALA A 6 -4.92 -6.49 -3.10
C ALA A 6 -3.67 -7.29 -3.46
N LEU A 7 -2.52 -6.62 -3.54
CA LEU A 7 -1.22 -7.25 -3.79
C LEU A 7 -0.24 -6.92 -2.66
N PHE A 8 0.44 -7.94 -2.16
CA PHE A 8 1.54 -7.81 -1.21
C PHE A 8 2.88 -7.92 -1.96
N VAL A 9 3.68 -6.86 -1.92
CA VAL A 9 5.00 -6.79 -2.56
C VAL A 9 6.05 -6.97 -1.48
N SER A 10 6.82 -8.06 -1.57
CA SER A 10 7.88 -8.36 -0.61
C SER A 10 9.19 -8.77 -1.28
N ALA A 11 10.25 -8.87 -0.47
CA ALA A 11 11.59 -9.22 -0.89
C ALA A 11 12.37 -9.83 0.28
N PRO A 12 13.42 -10.64 0.01
CA PRO A 12 14.18 -11.34 1.05
C PRO A 12 14.84 -10.43 2.10
N ALA A 13 15.11 -9.16 1.76
CA ALA A 13 15.74 -8.19 2.65
C ALA A 13 15.39 -6.75 2.25
N SER A 14 15.77 -5.80 3.11
CA SER A 14 15.75 -4.36 2.79
C SER A 14 16.71 -4.03 1.64
N GLY A 15 16.41 -2.95 0.90
CA GLY A 15 17.26 -2.48 -0.22
C GLY A 15 17.09 -3.24 -1.53
N GLN A 16 16.19 -4.23 -1.61
CA GLN A 16 15.96 -5.06 -2.82
C GLN A 16 14.98 -4.43 -3.83
N GLY A 17 14.81 -3.12 -3.80
CA GLY A 17 14.00 -2.39 -4.80
C GLY A 17 12.48 -2.48 -4.64
N LYS A 18 11.95 -3.05 -3.55
CA LYS A 18 10.50 -3.15 -3.29
C LYS A 18 9.77 -1.83 -3.50
N THR A 19 10.27 -0.76 -2.89
CA THR A 19 9.64 0.57 -2.97
C THR A 19 9.56 1.09 -4.40
N SER A 20 10.59 0.85 -5.22
CA SER A 20 10.56 1.21 -6.63
C SER A 20 9.51 0.41 -7.40
N VAL A 21 9.41 -0.89 -7.12
CA VAL A 21 8.40 -1.78 -7.73
C VAL A 21 6.99 -1.39 -7.30
N THR A 22 6.74 -1.20 -6.00
CA THR A 22 5.46 -0.73 -5.45
C THR A 22 5.06 0.61 -6.04
N ALA A 23 6.00 1.57 -6.16
CA ALA A 23 5.74 2.87 -6.76
C ALA A 23 5.35 2.75 -8.25
N GLY A 24 6.02 1.91 -9.03
CA GLY A 24 5.65 1.64 -10.42
C GLY A 24 4.25 1.05 -10.55
N LEU A 25 3.94 0.05 -9.72
CA LEU A 25 2.64 -0.61 -9.64
C LEU A 25 1.53 0.34 -9.17
N ALA A 26 1.84 1.33 -8.35
CA ALA A 26 0.88 2.35 -7.93
C ALA A 26 0.66 3.41 -9.01
N ARG A 27 1.75 3.87 -9.65
CA ARG A 27 1.72 5.02 -10.55
C ARG A 27 1.01 4.72 -11.86
N LEU A 28 1.14 3.53 -12.42
CA LEU A 28 0.52 3.18 -13.69
C LEU A 28 -1.02 3.16 -13.61
N PRO A 29 -1.67 2.40 -12.70
CA PRO A 29 -3.12 2.43 -12.53
C PRO A 29 -3.65 3.82 -12.18
N ARG A 30 -2.94 4.57 -11.32
CA ARG A 30 -3.29 5.96 -11.02
C ARG A 30 -3.32 6.84 -12.27
N ARG A 31 -2.31 6.75 -13.14
CA ARG A 31 -2.27 7.49 -14.42
C ARG A 31 -3.43 7.12 -15.34
N LEU A 32 -3.98 5.91 -15.20
CA LEU A 32 -5.17 5.43 -15.90
C LEU A 32 -6.49 5.81 -15.18
N GLY A 33 -6.45 6.68 -14.17
CA GLY A 33 -7.62 7.17 -13.45
C GLY A 33 -8.12 6.27 -12.32
N ARG A 34 -7.40 5.20 -11.97
CA ARG A 34 -7.78 4.30 -10.86
C ARG A 34 -7.39 4.86 -9.50
N ARG A 35 -8.23 4.63 -8.50
CA ARG A 35 -7.96 4.92 -7.09
C ARG A 35 -7.07 3.82 -6.51
N VAL A 36 -5.83 4.17 -6.17
CA VAL A 36 -4.86 3.23 -5.59
C VAL A 36 -4.62 3.59 -4.13
N ARG A 37 -4.76 2.62 -3.23
CA ARG A 37 -4.34 2.76 -1.83
C ARG A 37 -3.12 1.92 -1.56
N VAL A 38 -2.14 2.51 -0.88
CA VAL A 38 -0.88 1.85 -0.58
C VAL A 38 -0.70 1.80 0.93
N PHE A 39 -0.26 0.66 1.42
CA PHE A 39 0.12 0.43 2.80
C PHE A 39 1.58 -0.01 2.86
N LYS A 40 2.24 0.28 3.97
CA LYS A 40 3.61 -0.16 4.23
C LYS A 40 3.69 -0.88 5.57
N THR A 41 4.38 -2.00 5.61
CA THR A 41 4.60 -2.74 6.85
C THR A 41 5.88 -2.27 7.56
N GLY A 42 5.98 -2.54 8.86
CA GLY A 42 7.12 -2.16 9.68
C GLY A 42 7.15 -0.70 10.13
N PRO A 43 8.11 -0.35 11.00
CA PRO A 43 8.24 0.97 11.63
C PRO A 43 8.91 2.02 10.71
N ASP A 44 8.92 1.78 9.40
CA ASP A 44 9.65 2.62 8.44
C ASP A 44 8.83 3.86 8.09
N PHE A 45 8.88 4.84 9.00
CA PHE A 45 8.21 6.14 8.88
C PHE A 45 8.99 7.14 8.02
N LEU A 46 10.18 6.78 7.53
CA LEU A 46 11.21 7.75 7.15
C LEU A 46 11.04 8.39 5.77
N ASP A 47 10.23 7.84 4.86
CA ASP A 47 9.39 8.70 4.01
C ASP A 47 8.44 7.87 3.12
N PRO A 48 7.14 7.76 3.47
CA PRO A 48 6.15 7.25 2.52
C PRO A 48 5.99 8.16 1.29
N MET A 49 6.60 9.35 1.24
CA MET A 49 6.44 10.36 0.20
C MET A 49 6.60 9.84 -1.24
N LEU A 50 7.47 8.85 -1.49
CA LEU A 50 7.59 8.26 -2.84
C LEU A 50 6.32 7.49 -3.21
N LEU A 51 5.81 6.65 -2.31
CA LEU A 51 4.60 5.86 -2.49
C LEU A 51 3.35 6.74 -2.48
N GLU A 52 3.33 7.78 -1.64
CA GLU A 52 2.29 8.79 -1.64
C GLU A 52 2.29 9.55 -2.96
N ARG A 53 3.43 9.96 -3.51
CA ARG A 53 3.48 10.60 -4.83
C ARG A 53 3.09 9.64 -5.96
N ALA A 54 3.40 8.35 -5.83
CA ALA A 54 3.10 7.34 -6.83
C ALA A 54 1.59 7.03 -6.89
N SER A 55 0.97 6.81 -5.73
CA SER A 55 -0.47 6.54 -5.56
C SER A 55 -1.32 7.80 -5.55
N GLY A 56 -0.72 8.94 -5.22
CA GLY A 56 -1.31 10.24 -4.86
C GLY A 56 -2.46 10.14 -3.89
N ALA A 57 -2.29 9.27 -2.90
CA ALA A 57 -3.07 9.17 -1.68
C ALA A 57 -2.08 8.95 -0.51
N PRO A 58 -2.46 9.28 0.73
CA PRO A 58 -1.65 8.98 1.90
C PRO A 58 -1.35 7.48 2.03
N VAL A 59 -0.17 7.17 2.52
CA VAL A 59 0.25 5.79 2.80
C VAL A 59 0.19 5.57 4.30
N HIS A 60 -0.44 4.47 4.72
CA HIS A 60 -0.57 4.14 6.13
C HIS A 60 0.24 2.91 6.50
N ALA A 61 0.66 2.85 7.76
CA ALA A 61 1.24 1.64 8.32
C ALA A 61 0.20 0.51 8.35
N LEU A 62 0.61 -0.69 7.96
CA LEU A 62 -0.17 -1.91 8.07
C LEU A 62 0.69 -2.99 8.72
N ASP A 63 0.99 -2.79 10.00
CA ASP A 63 1.88 -3.64 10.77
C ASP A 63 1.12 -4.32 11.92
N LEU A 64 1.28 -5.63 12.08
CA LEU A 64 0.54 -6.40 13.08
C LEU A 64 0.99 -6.11 14.52
N GLY A 65 2.25 -5.70 14.73
CA GLY A 65 2.77 -5.32 16.04
C GLY A 65 2.35 -3.91 16.44
N MET A 66 2.35 -2.97 15.48
CA MET A 66 2.06 -1.56 15.75
C MET A 66 0.57 -1.23 15.67
N VAL A 67 -0.14 -1.75 14.66
CA VAL A 67 -1.56 -1.45 14.40
C VAL A 67 -2.47 -2.54 14.99
N GLY A 68 -1.97 -3.76 15.13
CA GLY A 68 -2.76 -4.90 15.59
C GLY A 68 -3.62 -5.51 14.48
N ALA A 69 -3.89 -6.82 14.57
CA ALA A 69 -4.60 -7.56 13.53
C ALA A 69 -6.03 -7.03 13.25
N ALA A 70 -6.74 -6.57 14.28
CA ALA A 70 -8.07 -5.97 14.12
C ALA A 70 -8.01 -4.62 13.40
N GLY A 71 -7.03 -3.77 13.74
CA GLY A 71 -6.81 -2.49 13.09
C GLY A 71 -6.39 -2.66 11.63
N CYS A 72 -5.47 -3.58 11.33
CA CYS A 72 -5.10 -3.89 9.94
C CYS A 72 -6.29 -4.36 9.11
N ARG A 73 -7.15 -5.22 9.68
CA ARG A 73 -8.39 -5.64 9.00
C ARG A 73 -9.33 -4.48 8.72
N ALA A 74 -9.50 -3.57 9.68
CA ALA A 74 -10.34 -2.38 9.51
C ALA A 74 -9.79 -1.45 8.42
N LEU A 75 -8.48 -1.17 8.42
CA LEU A 75 -7.83 -0.33 7.41
C LEU A 75 -7.99 -0.89 5.99
N LEU A 76 -7.78 -2.21 5.82
CA LEU A 76 -7.96 -2.87 4.53
C LEU A 76 -9.42 -2.86 4.09
N ALA A 77 -10.35 -3.11 5.02
CA ALA A 77 -11.78 -3.08 4.73
C ALA A 77 -12.24 -1.68 4.29
N ASP A 78 -11.79 -0.63 4.98
CA ASP A 78 -12.10 0.76 4.64
C ASP A 78 -11.53 1.14 3.27
N ALA A 79 -10.27 0.81 3.00
CA ALA A 79 -9.67 1.07 1.69
C ALA A 79 -10.38 0.30 0.56
N ALA A 80 -10.86 -0.92 0.83
CA ALA A 80 -11.57 -1.71 -0.18
C ALA A 80 -12.95 -1.15 -0.56
N ARG A 81 -13.51 -0.20 0.22
CA ARG A 81 -14.80 0.44 -0.09
C ARG A 81 -14.70 1.34 -1.32
N ASP A 82 -13.55 1.96 -1.54
CA ASP A 82 -13.36 3.01 -2.55
C ASP A 82 -12.06 2.90 -3.35
N ALA A 83 -11.17 1.95 -3.09
CA ALA A 83 -10.02 1.69 -3.94
C ALA A 83 -10.40 0.78 -5.12
N ASP A 84 -9.74 1.01 -6.26
CA ASP A 84 -9.78 0.09 -7.40
C ASP A 84 -8.57 -0.88 -7.36
N LEU A 85 -7.57 -0.60 -6.52
CA LEU A 85 -6.40 -1.44 -6.25
C LEU A 85 -5.79 -1.11 -4.87
N ILE A 86 -5.47 -2.14 -4.09
CA ILE A 86 -4.69 -2.03 -2.86
C ILE A 86 -3.29 -2.62 -3.08
N LEU A 87 -2.26 -1.91 -2.66
CA LEU A 87 -0.88 -2.40 -2.62
C LEU A 87 -0.36 -2.37 -1.18
N ILE A 88 0.37 -3.40 -0.79
CA ILE A 88 0.98 -3.51 0.54
C ILE A 88 2.46 -3.79 0.34
N GLU A 89 3.33 -2.95 0.89
CA GLU A 89 4.78 -3.13 0.85
C GLU A 89 5.30 -3.81 2.13
N GLY A 90 5.90 -4.99 1.96
CA GLY A 90 6.49 -5.87 2.98
C GLY A 90 8.00 -5.91 2.96
#